data_AF-A0A924PVN7-F1
#
_entry.id   AF-A0A924PVN7-F1
#
_cell.length_a   1.000
_cell.length_b   1.000
_cell.length_c   1.000
_cell.angle_alpha   90.00
_cell.angle_beta   90.00
_cell.angle_gamma   90.00
#
_symmetry.space_group_name_H-M   'P 1'
#
loop_
_entity.id
_entity.type
_entity.pdbx_description
1 polymer ?
#
loop_
_entity_poly.entity_id
_entity_poly.type
_entity_poly.pdbx_seq_one_letter_code
_entity_poly.pdbx_strand_id
1 'polypeptide(L)' 'MQDPSSPPVQARNPLHGLTLERIVTALVACYGWPGLGVRIPLRCFTSDPSIASSLKF' A
#
# COMPACT_ATOMS: atom_id res chain seq x y z
N MET A 1 -16.65 23.69 16.54
CA MET A 1 -17.08 22.33 16.17
C MET A 1 -15.95 21.73 15.35
N GLN A 2 -15.24 20.74 15.87
CA GLN A 2 -14.18 20.04 15.14
C GLN A 2 -14.81 18.75 14.60
N ASP A 3 -14.89 18.60 13.28
CA ASP A 3 -15.38 17.36 12.67
C ASP A 3 -14.40 16.22 12.98
N PRO A 4 -14.84 15.10 13.58
CA PRO A 4 -13.98 13.96 13.91
C PRO A 4 -13.51 13.16 12.67
N SER A 5 -13.88 13.59 11.46
CA SER A 5 -13.65 12.88 10.20
C SER A 5 -12.54 13.48 9.33
N SER A 6 -11.97 14.63 9.68
CA SER A 6 -10.85 15.23 8.92
C SER A 6 -9.52 14.80 9.53
N PRO A 7 -8.72 13.96 8.84
CA PRO A 7 -7.40 13.60 9.34
C PRO A 7 -6.53 14.86 9.43
N PRO A 8 -5.68 14.98 10.47
CA PRO A 8 -4.77 16.11 10.58
C PRO A 8 -3.86 16.16 9.35
N VAL A 9 -3.72 17.35 8.75
CA VAL A 9 -2.82 17.57 7.62
C VAL A 9 -1.40 17.16 8.03
N GLN A 10 -0.85 16.16 7.35
CA GLN A 10 0.51 15.68 7.58
C GLN A 10 1.50 16.57 6.82
N ALA A 11 1.97 17.63 7.46
CA ALA A 11 2.98 18.51 6.87
C ALA A 11 4.23 17.71 6.46
N ARG A 12 4.67 17.89 5.21
CA ARG A 12 5.87 17.23 4.63
C ARG A 12 5.79 15.69 4.59
N ASN A 13 4.60 15.13 4.37
CA ASN A 13 4.45 13.68 4.21
C ASN A 13 5.27 13.19 2.98
N PRO A 14 6.28 12.33 3.16
CA PRO A 14 7.12 11.83 2.05
C PRO A 14 6.36 10.92 1.08
N LEU A 15 5.19 10.41 1.47
CA LEU A 15 4.31 9.59 0.64
C LEU A 15 3.28 10.44 -0.13
N HIS A 16 3.23 11.75 0.10
CA HIS A 16 2.28 12.62 -0.59
C HIS A 16 2.53 12.62 -2.10
N GLY A 17 1.47 12.40 -2.89
CA GLY A 17 1.54 12.32 -4.34
C GLY A 17 2.02 10.98 -4.91
N LEU A 18 2.32 9.98 -4.08
CA LEU A 18 2.61 8.62 -4.56
C LEU A 18 1.32 7.85 -4.82
N THR A 19 1.27 7.13 -5.95
CA THR A 19 0.17 6.21 -6.23
C THR A 19 0.36 4.89 -5.51
N LEU A 20 -0.74 4.18 -5.26
CA LEU A 20 -0.71 2.84 -4.67
C LEU A 20 0.17 1.88 -5.50
N GLU A 21 0.12 1.99 -6.83
CA GLU A 21 0.96 1.20 -7.74
C GLU A 21 2.45 1.38 -7.44
N ARG A 22 2.89 2.63 -7.27
CA ARG A 22 4.30 2.94 -6.99
C ARG A 22 4.73 2.38 -5.64
N ILE A 23 3.86 2.49 -4.64
CA ILE A 23 4.10 1.97 -3.30
C ILE A 23 4.22 0.44 -3.32
N VAL A 24 3.24 -0.26 -3.91
CA VAL A 24 3.26 -1.73 -4.00
C VAL A 24 4.47 -2.21 -4.81
N THR A 25 4.80 -1.55 -5.93
CA THR A 25 5.98 -1.89 -6.73
C THR A 25 7.27 -1.79 -5.92
N ALA A 26 7.44 -0.71 -5.16
CA ALA A 26 8.61 -0.53 -4.30
C ALA A 26 8.66 -1.59 -3.17
N LEU A 27 7.52 -1.90 -2.57
CA LEU A 27 7.42 -2.92 -1.53
C LEU A 27 7.78 -4.31 -2.07
N VAL A 28 7.31 -4.67 -3.26
CA VAL A 28 7.63 -5.95 -3.91
C VAL A 28 9.11 -6.00 -4.27
N ALA A 29 9.71 -4.90 -4.73
CA ALA A 29 11.15 -4.84 -5.02
C ALA A 29 12.00 -5.05 -3.76
N CYS A 30 11.58 -4.52 -2.61
CA CYS A 30 12.32 -4.65 -1.35
C CYS A 30 12.13 -5.99 -0.64
N TYR A 31 10.91 -6.54 -0.65
CA TYR A 31 10.54 -7.69 0.18
C TYR A 31 10.18 -8.96 -0.60
N GLY A 32 9.90 -8.83 -1.89
CA GLY A 32 9.27 -9.88 -2.69
C GLY A 32 7.83 -10.18 -2.25
N TRP A 33 7.09 -10.89 -3.10
CA TRP A 33 5.73 -11.33 -2.78
C TRP A 33 5.64 -12.24 -1.55
N PRO A 34 6.54 -13.24 -1.36
CA PRO A 34 6.48 -14.08 -0.16
C PRO A 34 6.69 -13.27 1.12
N GLY A 35 7.62 -12.32 1.12
CA GLY A 35 7.88 -11.46 2.28
C GLY A 35 6.71 -10.53 2.59
N LEU A 36 6.03 -10.03 1.55
CA LEU A 36 4.81 -9.23 1.70
C LEU A 36 3.64 -10.04 2.26
N GLY A 37 3.40 -11.26 1.76
CA GLY A 37 2.32 -12.12 2.24
C GLY A 37 2.46 -12.53 3.71
N VAL A 38 3.69 -12.61 4.23
CA VAL A 38 3.94 -12.87 5.65
C VAL A 38 3.68 -11.63 6.52
N ARG A 39 4.08 -10.45 6.05
CA ARG A 39 3.93 -9.19 6.80
C ARG A 39 2.52 -8.64 6.75
N ILE A 40 1.85 -8.82 5.61
CA ILE A 40 0.53 -8.29 5.32
C ILE A 40 -0.29 -9.46 4.74
N PRO A 41 -1.13 -10.13 5.56
CA PRO A 41 -1.88 -11.30 5.14
C PRO A 41 -3.09 -10.91 4.27
N LEU A 42 -2.83 -10.32 3.11
CA LEU A 42 -3.81 -10.00 2.08
C LEU A 42 -3.79 -11.10 1.00
N ARG A 43 -4.99 -11.53 0.56
CA ARG A 43 -5.12 -12.57 -0.47
C ARG A 43 -4.41 -12.21 -1.77
N CYS A 44 -4.42 -10.94 -2.19
CA CYS A 44 -3.74 -10.50 -3.42
C CYS A 44 -2.21 -10.60 -3.36
N PHE A 45 -1.62 -10.78 -2.16
CA PHE A 45 -0.17 -10.97 -1.99
C PHE A 45 0.24 -12.43 -1.87
N THR A 46 -0.72 -13.33 -1.62
CA THR A 46 -0.48 -14.77 -1.44
C THR A 46 -1.09 -15.63 -2.55
N SER A 47 -2.14 -15.15 -3.22
CA SER A 47 -2.87 -15.84 -4.27
C SER A 47 -2.80 -15.03 -5.57
N ASP A 48 -2.15 -15.60 -6.57
CA ASP A 48 -1.87 -14.98 -7.87
C ASP A 48 -1.29 -13.56 -7.75
N PRO A 49 -0.11 -13.42 -7.10
CA PRO A 49 0.42 -12.13 -6.72
C PRO A 49 0.82 -11.32 -7.96
N SER A 50 0.15 -10.17 -8.13
CA SER A 50 0.46 -9.23 -9.20
C SER A 50 0.11 -7.80 -8.79
N ILE A 51 0.76 -6.83 -9.43
CA ILE A 51 0.48 -5.40 -9.23
C ILE A 51 -0.99 -5.11 -9.61
N ALA A 52 -1.47 -5.65 -10.74
CA ALA A 52 -2.85 -5.47 -11.19
C ALA A 52 -3.89 -6.04 -10.19
N SER A 53 -3.66 -7.22 -9.62
CA SER A 53 -4.52 -7.81 -8.58
C SER A 53 -4.56 -6.95 -7.32
N SER A 54 -3.43 -6.31 -6.98
CA SER A 54 -3.30 -5.42 -5.81
C SER A 54 -4.02 -4.07 -5.98
N LEU A 55 -4.23 -3.63 -7.22
CA LEU A 55 -4.86 -2.35 -7.54
C LEU A 55 -6.36 -2.43 -7.82
N LYS A 56 -6.90 -3.64 -8.05
CA LYS A 56 -8.33 -3.86 -8.39
C LYS A 56 -9.29 -3.87 -7.19
N PHE A 57 -8.92 -3.21 -6.10
CA PHE A 57 -9.77 -3.05 -4.91
C PHE A 57 -10.67 -1.82 -4.99
#